data_AF-A0AAE3G4Y7-F1
#
_entry.id   AF-A0AAE3G4Y7-F1
#
_cell.length_a   1.000
_cell.length_b   1.000
_cell.length_c   1.000
_cell.angle_alpha   90.00
_cell.angle_beta   90.00
_cell.angle_gamma   90.00
#
_symmetry.space_group_name_H-M   'P 1'
#
loop_
_entity.id
_entity.type
_entity.pdbx_description
1 polymer ?
#
loop_
_entity_poly.entity_id
_entity_poly.type
_entity_poly.pdbx_seq_one_letter_code
_entity_poly.pdbx_strand_id
1 'polypeptide(L)' 'MTEPQQYLNQYECPECQNLWDDVWDSACDDDCGECGLRHISPYESTDLPCEASRSATG' A
#
# COMPACT_ATOMS: atom_id res chain seq x y z
N MET A 1 8.58 -9.03 21.29
CA MET A 1 7.38 -8.74 20.48
C MET A 1 7.84 -7.66 19.52
N THR A 2 8.15 -8.03 18.28
CA THR A 2 8.55 -7.06 17.26
C THR A 2 7.30 -6.27 16.89
N GLU A 3 7.37 -4.95 16.89
CA GLU A 3 6.27 -4.11 16.43
C GLU A 3 5.92 -4.46 14.98
N PRO A 4 4.63 -4.45 14.57
CA PRO A 4 4.26 -4.82 13.22
C PRO A 4 4.84 -3.79 12.24
N GLN A 5 5.79 -4.25 11.43
CA GLN A 5 6.34 -3.47 10.32
C GLN A 5 5.21 -3.21 9.32
N GLN A 6 4.97 -1.95 9.00
CA GLN A 6 3.99 -1.55 8.00
C GLN A 6 4.72 -1.07 6.75
N TYR A 7 4.08 -1.23 5.60
CA TYR A 7 4.56 -0.84 4.30
C TYR A 7 3.49 0.01 3.62
N LEU A 8 3.88 1.17 3.10
CA LEU A 8 3.06 1.92 2.15
C LEU A 8 3.32 1.33 0.76
N ASN A 9 2.36 0.54 0.28
CA ASN A 9 2.39 -0.08 -1.03
C ASN A 9 1.75 0.87 -2.04
N GLN A 10 2.45 1.17 -3.13
CA GLN A 10 1.95 1.99 -4.23
C GLN A 10 1.70 1.11 -5.45
N TYR A 11 0.51 1.23 -6.03
CA TYR A 11 0.03 0.39 -7.11
C TYR A 11 -0.30 1.21 -8.35
N GLU A 12 -0.07 0.60 -9.51
CA GLU A 12 -0.52 1.11 -10.81
C GLU A 12 -1.26 0.00 -11.55
N CYS A 13 -2.50 0.24 -11.93
CA CYS A 13 -3.24 -0.73 -12.73
C CYS A 13 -2.72 -0.72 -14.18
N PRO A 14 -2.21 -1.85 -14.71
CA PRO A 14 -1.70 -1.88 -16.08
C PRO A 14 -2.78 -1.71 -17.16
N GLU A 15 -4.05 -1.98 -16.84
CA GLU A 15 -5.15 -1.84 -17.80
C GLU A 15 -5.70 -0.41 -17.88
N CYS A 16 -6.14 0.16 -16.75
CA CYS A 16 -6.79 1.48 -16.72
C CYS A 16 -5.88 2.61 -16.22
N GLN A 17 -4.63 2.31 -15.84
CA GLN A 17 -3.65 3.27 -15.34
C GLN A 17 -4.10 4.03 -14.08
N ASN A 18 -5.06 3.47 -13.33
CA ASN A 18 -5.41 4.01 -12.03
C ASN A 18 -4.23 3.84 -11.07
N LEU A 19 -3.95 4.86 -10.26
CA LEU A 19 -2.92 4.87 -9.24
C LEU A 19 -3.58 4.91 -7.87
N TRP A 20 -3.11 4.08 -6.94
CA TRP A 20 -3.54 4.11 -5.54
C TRP A 20 -2.44 3.60 -4.63
N ASP A 21 -2.56 3.91 -3.35
CA ASP A 21 -1.68 3.45 -2.30
C ASP A 21 -2.48 2.85 -1.14
N ASP A 22 -1.89 1.87 -0.45
CA ASP A 22 -2.48 1.27 0.74
C ASP A 22 -1.42 0.78 1.72
N VAL A 23 -1.78 0.68 3.00
CA VAL A 23 -0.89 0.30 4.09
C VAL A 23 -1.16 -1.13 4.53
N TRP A 24 -0.13 -1.96 4.39
CA TRP A 24 -0.19 -3.37 4.74
C TRP A 24 1.00 -3.79 5.60
N ASP A 25 0.88 -4.91 6.32
CA ASP A 25 1.99 -5.49 7.08
C ASP A 25 3.07 -6.14 6.19
N SER A 26 2.84 -6.19 4.87
CA SER A 26 3.74 -6.73 3.87
C SER A 26 3.48 -6.14 2.48
N ALA A 27 4.44 -6.29 1.56
CA ALA A 27 4.19 -6.02 0.14
C ALA A 27 3.34 -7.15 -0.44
N CYS A 28 2.05 -6.87 -0.69
CA CYS A 28 1.09 -7.84 -1.20
C CYS A 28 0.38 -7.31 -2.45
N ASP A 29 -0.25 -8.20 -3.22
CA ASP A 29 -1.03 -7.81 -4.38
C ASP A 29 -2.41 -7.25 -3.95
N ASP A 30 -2.93 -6.29 -4.72
CA ASP A 30 -4.24 -5.69 -4.50
C ASP A 30 -5.11 -5.73 -5.78
N ASP A 31 -6.39 -5.40 -5.65
CA ASP A 31 -7.37 -5.38 -6.72
C ASP A 31 -7.71 -3.93 -7.11
N CYS A 32 -7.73 -3.63 -8.42
CA CYS A 32 -8.07 -2.30 -8.91
C CYS A 32 -9.55 -1.99 -8.71
N GLY A 33 -9.86 -0.97 -7.91
CA GLY A 33 -11.24 -0.52 -7.66
C GLY A 33 -11.96 0.10 -8.87
N GLU A 34 -11.22 0.56 -9.88
CA GLU A 34 -11.80 1.23 -11.06
C GLU A 34 -12.23 0.24 -12.15
N CYS A 35 -11.36 -0.69 -12.56
CA CYS A 35 -11.64 -1.62 -13.65
C CYS A 35 -11.90 -3.06 -13.19
N GLY A 36 -11.62 -3.38 -11.92
CA GLY A 36 -11.79 -4.73 -11.36
C GLY A 36 -10.68 -5.71 -11.75
N LEU A 37 -9.57 -5.25 -12.35
CA LEU A 37 -8.38 -6.08 -12.53
C LEU A 37 -7.83 -6.51 -11.16
N ARG A 38 -7.43 -7.77 -11.04
CA ARG A 38 -7.02 -8.37 -9.77
C ARG A 38 -5.54 -8.73 -9.77
N HIS A 39 -4.98 -8.95 -8.58
CA HIS A 39 -3.60 -9.41 -8.39
C HIS A 39 -2.55 -8.44 -8.95
N ILE A 40 -2.66 -7.16 -8.58
CA ILE A 40 -1.76 -6.10 -9.00
C ILE A 40 -0.70 -5.93 -7.91
N SER A 41 0.54 -6.29 -8.22
CA SER A 41 1.67 -6.08 -7.31
C SER A 41 2.03 -4.59 -7.22
N PRO A 42 2.48 -4.11 -6.05
CA PRO A 42 2.92 -2.73 -5.93
C PRO A 42 4.18 -2.51 -6.77
N TYR A 43 4.28 -1.35 -7.41
CA TYR A 43 5.49 -0.95 -8.11
C TYR A 43 6.55 -0.40 -7.14
N GLU A 44 6.12 0.11 -5.98
CA GLU A 44 6.97 0.58 -4.90
C GLU A 44 6.35 0.25 -3.53
N SER A 45 7.16 -0.23 -2.59
CA SER A 45 6.77 -0.45 -1.20
C SER A 45 7.75 0.27 -0.29
N THR A 46 7.25 1.22 0.50
CA THR A 46 8.08 2.00 1.44
C THR A 46 7.84 1.52 2.87
N ASP A 47 8.90 1.18 3.60
CA ASP A 47 8.83 0.89 5.03
C ASP A 47 8.31 2.11 5.80
N LEU A 48 7.20 1.94 6.50
CA LEU A 48 6.68 2.96 7.40
C LEU A 48 7.33 2.80 8.78
N PRO A 49 7.87 3.88 9.37
CA PRO A 49 8.38 3.81 10.72
C PRO A 49 7.20 3.57 11.68
N CYS A 50 7.44 2.80 12.74
CA CYS A 50 6.40 2.39 13.70
C CYS A 50 5.69 3.58 14.40
N GLU A 51 6.25 4.79 14.29
CA GLU A 51 5.71 6.05 14.81
C GLU A 51 4.73 6.78 13.87
N ALA A 52 4.61 6.37 12.60
CA ALA A 52 3.78 7.05 11.59
C ALA A 52 2.26 6.92 11.82
N SER A 53 1.82 6.00 12.68
CA SER A 53 0.40 5.83 13.03
C SER A 53 -0.12 6.80 14.09
N ARG A 54 0.73 7.71 14.61
CA ARG A 54 0.29 8.79 15.50
C ARG A 54 0.19 10.08 14.69
N SER A 55 -0.95 10.28 14.04
CA SER A 55 -1.31 11.56 13.45
C SER A 55 -0.99 12.68 14.42
N ALA A 56 -0.18 13.63 13.95
CA ALA A 56 -0.02 14.93 14.57
C ALA A 56 -1.41 15.58 14.71
N THR A 57 -1.94 15.60 15.92
CA THR A 57 -3.00 16.51 16.32
C THR A 57 -2.30 17.60 17.14
N GLY A 58 -2.21 18.79 16.55
CA GLY A 58 -1.77 20.02 17.18
C GLY A 58 -2.78 21.10 16.87
#